data_AF-A0A8T5JAT8-F1
#
_entry.id   AF-A0A8T5JAT8-F1
#
_cell.length_a   1.000
_cell.length_b   1.000
_cell.length_c   1.000
_cell.angle_alpha   90.00
_cell.angle_beta   90.00
_cell.angle_gamma   90.00
#
_symmetry.space_group_name_H-M   'P 1'
#
loop_
_entity.id
_entity.type
_entity.pdbx_description
1 polymer ?
#
loop_
_entity_poly.entity_id
_entity_poly.type
_entity_poly.pdbx_seq_one_letter_code
_entity_poly.pdbx_strand_id
1 'polypeptide(L)'
;MTTKKNDFIEVEFTAKLSDDNEIFDTNIQSVAKKAELNTENIKPFILSIGNKMLPSGFDEDLIGKEVEKDYSINLVPENAFGKRDPKMVRMIPTKLFHEQNIDPIRGTQLSLDGQLVRVLSSSGGRTLIDFNNPLAGKNVTYDYKITRTVTDEKEKTDALQEFLFKQVFKSEISNEKVIFSVPKNHAPLVKMFIPKFEEILDKKIEVVEIEESKKE
;
A
#
# COMPACT_ATOMS: atom_id res chain seq x y z
N MET A 1 -16.62 20.45 5.02
CA MET A 1 -15.32 20.52 5.74
C MET A 1 -14.25 20.14 4.75
N THR A 2 -13.15 20.90 4.67
CA THR A 2 -12.03 20.60 3.75
C THR A 2 -10.89 19.92 4.51
N THR A 3 -10.29 18.92 3.90
CA THR A 3 -9.16 18.15 4.45
C THR A 3 -7.83 18.91 4.39
N LYS A 4 -6.92 18.56 5.29
CA LYS A 4 -5.56 19.12 5.39
C LYS A 4 -4.53 18.00 5.59
N LYS A 5 -3.25 18.33 5.42
CA LYS A 5 -2.14 17.44 5.79
C LYS A 5 -2.29 17.00 7.25
N ASN A 6 -1.98 15.73 7.53
CA ASN A 6 -2.12 15.05 8.82
C ASN A 6 -3.56 14.80 9.30
N ASP A 7 -4.60 15.29 8.59
CA ASP A 7 -5.95 14.83 8.87
C ASP A 7 -6.05 13.33 8.60
N PHE A 8 -6.77 12.64 9.47
CA PHE A 8 -7.14 11.26 9.23
C PHE A 8 -8.50 11.20 8.57
N ILE A 9 -8.59 10.41 7.51
CA ILE A 9 -9.80 10.23 6.75
C ILE A 9 -10.03 8.75 6.49
N GLU A 10 -11.30 8.41 6.32
CA GLU A 10 -11.70 7.17 5.69
C GLU A 10 -12.01 7.46 4.22
N VAL A 11 -11.42 6.68 3.32
CA VAL A 11 -11.57 6.86 1.87
C VAL A 11 -12.03 5.57 1.23
N GLU A 12 -13.01 5.68 0.34
CA GLU A 12 -13.36 4.62 -0.62
C GLU A 12 -12.76 4.99 -1.97
N PHE A 13 -12.17 4.01 -2.67
CA PHE A 13 -11.61 4.24 -3.99
C PHE A 13 -11.72 3.02 -4.90
N THR A 14 -11.66 3.29 -6.20
CA THR A 14 -11.46 2.32 -7.28
C THR A 14 -10.34 2.83 -8.18
N ALA A 15 -9.29 2.02 -8.33
CA ALA A 15 -8.15 2.32 -9.17
C ALA A 15 -8.25 1.55 -10.49
N LYS A 16 -8.07 2.27 -11.60
CA LYS A 16 -8.24 1.77 -12.97
C LYS A 16 -7.02 2.11 -13.81
N LEU A 17 -6.69 1.27 -14.77
CA LEU A 17 -5.78 1.66 -15.84
C LEU A 17 -6.46 2.69 -16.75
N SER A 18 -5.76 3.77 -17.11
CA SER A 18 -6.39 4.85 -17.89
C SER A 18 -6.59 4.51 -19.37
N ASP A 19 -5.95 3.46 -19.89
CA ASP A 19 -6.03 3.05 -21.30
C ASP A 19 -7.28 2.20 -21.60
N ASP A 20 -7.60 1.22 -20.74
CA ASP A 20 -8.70 0.28 -20.95
C ASP A 20 -9.77 0.28 -19.83
N ASN A 21 -9.59 1.11 -18.80
CA ASN A 21 -10.43 1.15 -17.59
C ASN A 21 -10.48 -0.17 -16.81
N GLU A 22 -9.49 -1.05 -16.99
CA GLU A 22 -9.34 -2.27 -16.17
C GLU A 22 -9.16 -1.87 -14.70
N ILE A 23 -10.06 -2.36 -13.84
CA ILE A 23 -9.96 -2.15 -12.38
C ILE A 23 -8.91 -3.11 -11.84
N PHE A 24 -7.85 -2.57 -11.24
CA PHE A 24 -6.78 -3.37 -10.65
C PHE A 24 -6.74 -3.32 -9.12
N ASP A 25 -7.41 -2.33 -8.51
CA ASP A 25 -7.47 -2.20 -7.05
C ASP A 25 -8.74 -1.46 -6.61
N THR A 26 -9.31 -1.84 -5.48
CA THR A 26 -10.45 -1.17 -4.85
C THR A 26 -10.65 -1.68 -3.43
N ASN A 27 -11.05 -0.79 -2.53
CA ASN A 27 -11.53 -1.15 -1.20
C ASN A 27 -13.06 -1.18 -1.08
N ILE A 28 -13.77 -1.19 -2.21
CA ILE A 28 -15.24 -1.30 -2.25
C ILE A 28 -15.62 -2.74 -2.60
N GLN A 29 -16.20 -3.46 -1.64
CA GLN A 29 -16.45 -4.90 -1.76
C GLN A 29 -17.32 -5.29 -2.97
N SER A 30 -18.33 -4.47 -3.29
CA SER A 30 -19.21 -4.71 -4.43
C SER A 30 -18.52 -4.52 -5.77
N VAL A 31 -17.54 -3.61 -5.85
CA VAL A 31 -16.74 -3.35 -7.06
C VAL A 31 -15.70 -4.45 -7.24
N ALA A 32 -14.97 -4.82 -6.17
CA ALA A 32 -13.99 -5.91 -6.21
C ALA A 32 -14.61 -7.22 -6.71
N LYS A 33 -15.81 -7.57 -6.21
CA LYS A 33 -16.52 -8.78 -6.66
C LYS A 33 -16.88 -8.74 -8.14
N LYS A 34 -17.25 -7.58 -8.68
CA LYS A 34 -17.58 -7.42 -10.11
C LYS A 34 -16.34 -7.45 -11.00
N ALA A 35 -15.21 -6.98 -10.49
CA ALA A 35 -13.92 -6.97 -11.17
C ALA A 35 -13.13 -8.27 -10.97
N GLU A 36 -13.71 -9.29 -10.33
CA GLU A 36 -13.06 -10.57 -10.00
C GLU A 36 -11.75 -10.41 -9.19
N LEU A 37 -11.66 -9.33 -8.40
CA LEU A 37 -10.54 -9.06 -7.51
C LEU A 37 -10.71 -9.80 -6.18
N ASN A 38 -9.59 -9.97 -5.46
CA ASN A 38 -9.62 -10.57 -4.13
C ASN A 38 -10.46 -9.73 -3.17
N THR A 39 -11.50 -10.33 -2.59
CA THR A 39 -12.37 -9.70 -1.59
C THR A 39 -12.02 -10.06 -0.16
N GLU A 40 -11.13 -11.03 0.04
CA GLU A 40 -10.64 -11.42 1.36
C GLU A 40 -9.80 -10.25 1.89
N ASN A 41 -10.26 -9.63 2.97
CA ASN A 41 -9.63 -8.48 3.65
C ASN A 41 -9.95 -7.08 3.11
N ILE A 42 -11.02 -6.91 2.34
CA ILE A 42 -11.55 -5.55 2.10
C ILE A 42 -12.11 -5.00 3.41
N LYS A 43 -11.45 -3.97 3.94
CA LYS A 43 -11.83 -3.25 5.16
C LYS A 43 -11.90 -1.74 4.85
N PRO A 44 -12.60 -0.95 5.69
CA PRO A 44 -12.51 0.51 5.65
C PRO A 44 -11.05 0.95 5.64
N PHE A 45 -10.69 1.83 4.69
CA PHE A 45 -9.31 2.29 4.55
C PHE A 45 -9.18 3.67 5.19
N ILE A 46 -8.61 3.67 6.40
CA ILE A 46 -8.31 4.88 7.15
C ILE A 46 -6.83 5.22 6.95
N LEU A 47 -6.55 6.47 6.61
CA LEU A 47 -5.18 6.95 6.38
C LEU A 47 -4.99 8.37 6.87
N SER A 48 -3.72 8.76 7.06
CA SER A 48 -3.32 10.13 7.32
C SER A 48 -2.80 10.80 6.04
N ILE A 49 -3.36 11.95 5.69
CA ILE A 49 -3.06 12.66 4.44
C ILE A 49 -1.63 13.24 4.47
N GLY A 50 -0.90 13.06 3.38
CA GLY A 50 0.44 13.60 3.18
C GLY A 50 1.55 12.78 3.82
N ASN A 51 1.25 11.52 4.19
CA ASN A 51 2.16 10.59 4.86
C ASN A 51 2.57 9.39 3.99
N LYS A 52 2.35 9.49 2.67
CA LYS A 52 2.73 8.53 1.62
C LYS A 52 2.15 7.14 1.86
N MET A 53 0.90 7.09 2.32
CA MET A 53 0.14 5.85 2.47
C MET A 53 -0.54 5.41 1.16
N LEU A 54 -0.61 6.33 0.20
CA LEU A 54 -1.11 6.16 -1.16
C LEU A 54 -0.04 6.62 -2.16
N PRO A 55 -0.20 6.34 -3.47
CA PRO A 55 0.64 6.95 -4.49
C PRO A 55 0.70 8.47 -4.33
N SER A 56 1.86 9.08 -4.56
CA SER A 56 2.11 10.46 -4.14
C SER A 56 1.12 11.46 -4.72
N GLY A 57 0.73 11.30 -5.99
CA GLY A 57 -0.28 12.17 -6.60
C GLY A 57 -1.67 12.02 -5.99
N PHE A 58 -2.04 10.81 -5.53
CA PHE A 58 -3.31 10.61 -4.85
C PHE A 58 -3.26 11.22 -3.44
N ASP A 59 -2.19 10.96 -2.69
CA ASP A 59 -2.01 11.50 -1.33
C ASP A 59 -2.01 13.04 -1.31
N GLU A 60 -1.40 13.67 -2.33
CA GLU A 60 -1.41 15.13 -2.51
C GLU A 60 -2.79 15.67 -2.93
N ASP A 61 -3.49 14.99 -3.84
CA ASP A 61 -4.82 15.43 -4.29
C ASP A 61 -5.85 15.40 -3.16
N LEU A 62 -5.69 14.55 -2.15
CA LEU A 62 -6.57 14.52 -0.99
C LEU A 62 -6.56 15.82 -0.18
N ILE A 63 -5.56 16.71 -0.32
CA ILE A 63 -5.48 17.97 0.42
C ILE A 63 -6.47 18.99 -0.15
N GLY A 64 -7.30 19.59 0.71
CA GLY A 64 -8.28 20.61 0.34
C GLY A 64 -9.56 20.07 -0.27
N LYS A 65 -9.74 18.74 -0.32
CA LYS A 65 -10.98 18.10 -0.78
C LYS A 65 -12.04 18.12 0.29
N GLU A 66 -13.29 18.04 -0.13
CA GLU A 66 -14.43 18.02 0.78
C GLU A 66 -14.86 16.58 1.07
N VAL A 67 -15.25 16.34 2.31
CA VAL A 67 -15.85 15.07 2.75
C VAL A 67 -17.20 14.86 2.05
N GLU A 68 -17.56 13.60 1.80
CA GLU A 68 -18.78 13.12 1.15
C GLU A 68 -18.96 13.48 -0.32
N LYS A 69 -17.94 14.08 -0.98
CA LYS A 69 -17.94 14.33 -2.42
C LYS A 69 -17.17 13.26 -3.18
N ASP A 70 -17.67 12.93 -4.37
CA ASP A 70 -17.01 12.06 -5.32
C ASP A 70 -15.98 12.85 -6.14
N TYR A 71 -14.81 12.26 -6.31
CA TYR A 71 -13.69 12.83 -7.06
C TYR A 71 -13.12 11.79 -8.01
N SER A 72 -12.47 12.28 -9.07
CA SER A 72 -11.70 11.46 -9.99
C SER A 72 -10.41 12.18 -10.34
N ILE A 73 -9.32 11.41 -10.39
CA ILE A 73 -7.97 11.92 -10.61
C ILE A 73 -7.24 10.95 -11.53
N ASN A 74 -6.57 11.50 -12.54
CA ASN A 74 -5.66 10.76 -13.40
C ASN A 74 -4.20 11.03 -12.99
N LEU A 75 -3.45 9.97 -12.76
CA LEU A 75 -2.05 10.00 -12.37
C LEU A 75 -1.17 9.47 -13.48
N VAL A 76 -0.22 10.30 -13.88
CA VAL A 76 0.94 9.88 -14.69
C VAL A 76 1.86 8.96 -13.88
N PRO A 77 2.73 8.17 -14.53
CA PRO A 77 3.48 7.13 -13.83
C PRO A 77 4.35 7.69 -12.70
N GLU A 78 4.93 8.88 -12.87
CA GLU A 78 5.74 9.57 -11.86
C GLU A 78 5.01 9.80 -10.54
N ASN A 79 3.70 10.02 -10.60
CA ASN A 79 2.85 10.31 -9.44
C ASN A 79 2.08 9.08 -8.96
N ALA A 80 2.24 7.94 -9.64
CA ALA A 80 1.59 6.66 -9.35
C ALA A 80 2.64 5.59 -8.97
N PHE A 81 2.93 4.66 -9.89
CA PHE A 81 3.78 3.48 -9.67
C PHE A 81 5.21 3.64 -10.20
N GLY A 82 5.61 4.87 -10.54
CA GLY A 82 6.90 5.21 -11.12
C GLY A 82 6.99 4.95 -12.62
N LYS A 83 8.04 5.51 -13.24
CA LYS A 83 8.42 5.14 -14.61
C LYS A 83 8.97 3.73 -14.62
N ARG A 84 8.73 3.03 -15.73
CA ARG A 84 9.42 1.79 -16.03
C ARG A 84 10.91 2.06 -16.21
N ASP A 85 11.76 1.43 -15.39
CA ASP A 85 13.21 1.55 -15.46
C ASP A 85 13.79 0.46 -16.39
N PRO A 86 14.43 0.83 -17.51
CA PRO A 86 15.10 -0.12 -18.38
C PRO A 86 16.18 -0.95 -17.67
N LYS A 87 16.81 -0.43 -16.60
CA LYS A 87 17.82 -1.16 -15.82
C LYS A 87 17.24 -2.29 -14.98
N MET A 88 15.94 -2.24 -14.72
CA MET A 88 15.19 -3.32 -14.07
C MET A 88 14.75 -4.41 -15.06
N VAL A 89 15.07 -4.26 -16.35
CA VAL A 89 14.92 -5.34 -17.33
C VAL A 89 16.24 -6.07 -17.46
N ARG A 90 16.25 -7.37 -17.12
CA ARG A 90 17.48 -8.18 -17.07
C ARG A 90 17.36 -9.41 -17.94
N MET A 91 18.50 -9.85 -18.45
CA MET A 91 18.61 -11.06 -19.26
C MET A 91 19.18 -12.19 -18.42
N ILE A 92 18.43 -13.26 -18.27
CA ILE A 92 18.76 -14.42 -17.44
C ILE A 92 18.89 -15.65 -18.35
N PRO A 93 19.88 -16.53 -18.14
CA PRO A 93 19.97 -17.79 -18.88
C PRO A 93 18.70 -18.64 -18.70
N THR A 94 18.10 -19.07 -19.81
CA THR A 94 16.85 -19.87 -19.77
C THR A 94 17.03 -21.17 -18.99
N LYS A 95 18.24 -21.74 -18.99
CA LYS A 95 18.61 -22.94 -18.23
C LYS A 95 18.25 -22.84 -16.74
N LEU A 96 18.40 -21.67 -16.11
CA LEU A 96 18.11 -21.48 -14.69
C LEU A 96 16.62 -21.64 -14.37
N PHE A 97 15.74 -21.26 -15.30
CA PHE A 97 14.29 -21.47 -15.15
C PHE A 97 13.96 -22.97 -15.24
N HIS A 98 14.53 -23.66 -16.23
CA HIS A 98 14.30 -25.10 -16.40
C HIS A 98 14.88 -25.94 -15.26
N GLU A 99 15.99 -25.53 -14.65
CA GLU A 99 16.52 -26.15 -13.41
C GLU A 99 15.52 -26.07 -12.24
N GLN A 100 14.61 -25.09 -12.27
CA GLN A 100 13.51 -24.94 -11.32
C GLN A 100 12.17 -25.48 -11.87
N ASN A 101 12.18 -26.23 -12.98
CA ASN A 101 10.99 -26.72 -13.69
C ASN A 101 10.02 -25.61 -14.14
N ILE A 102 10.54 -24.41 -14.40
CA ILE A 102 9.76 -23.27 -14.92
C ILE A 102 9.98 -23.18 -16.44
N ASP A 103 8.88 -23.07 -17.18
CA ASP A 103 8.93 -22.70 -18.60
C ASP A 103 8.64 -21.19 -18.75
N PRO A 104 9.64 -20.36 -19.09
CA PRO A 104 9.46 -18.91 -19.14
C PRO A 104 8.75 -18.49 -20.44
N ILE A 105 7.42 -18.52 -20.40
CA ILE A 105 6.55 -18.10 -21.50
C ILE A 105 6.38 -16.57 -21.47
N ARG A 106 6.40 -15.93 -22.64
CA ARG A 106 6.18 -14.48 -22.77
C ARG A 106 4.84 -14.08 -22.16
N GLY A 107 4.85 -13.01 -21.37
CA GLY A 107 3.68 -12.44 -20.73
C GLY A 107 3.42 -12.97 -19.33
N THR A 108 3.92 -14.16 -19.00
CA THR A 108 3.76 -14.80 -17.70
C THR A 108 4.42 -13.99 -16.59
N GLN A 109 3.73 -13.92 -15.45
CA GLN A 109 4.31 -13.42 -14.20
C GLN A 109 4.86 -14.57 -13.38
N LEU A 110 6.06 -14.39 -12.84
CA LEU A 110 6.78 -15.39 -12.03
C LEU A 110 7.16 -14.76 -10.70
N SER A 111 7.25 -15.57 -9.65
CA SER A 111 7.91 -15.18 -8.40
C SER A 111 9.36 -15.65 -8.46
N LEU A 112 10.30 -14.71 -8.55
CA LEU A 112 11.74 -14.99 -8.49
C LEU A 112 12.31 -14.32 -7.24
N ASP A 113 12.90 -15.12 -6.34
CA ASP A 113 13.47 -14.66 -5.06
C ASP A 113 12.49 -13.80 -4.24
N GLY A 114 11.20 -14.15 -4.27
CA GLY A 114 10.14 -13.41 -3.58
C GLY A 114 9.68 -12.13 -4.27
N GLN A 115 10.22 -11.81 -5.45
CA GLN A 115 9.80 -10.68 -6.28
C GLN A 115 8.93 -11.16 -7.44
N LEU A 116 7.78 -10.50 -7.64
CA LEU A 116 6.95 -10.70 -8.82
C LEU A 116 7.62 -10.04 -10.03
N VAL A 117 7.86 -10.82 -11.08
CA VAL A 117 8.52 -10.38 -12.32
C VAL A 117 7.72 -10.80 -13.53
N ARG A 118 7.95 -10.16 -14.69
CA ARG A 118 7.27 -10.50 -15.94
C ARG A 118 8.23 -10.97 -17.02
N VAL A 119 7.93 -12.08 -17.69
CA VAL A 119 8.69 -12.54 -18.85
C VAL A 119 8.34 -11.71 -20.08
N LEU A 120 9.32 -11.01 -20.66
CA LEU A 120 9.12 -10.22 -21.88
C LEU A 120 9.35 -11.05 -23.15
N SER A 121 10.32 -11.97 -23.10
CA SER A 121 10.63 -12.90 -24.18
C SER A 121 11.54 -14.01 -23.68
N SER A 122 11.46 -15.19 -24.30
CA SER A 122 12.42 -16.27 -24.12
C SER A 122 12.83 -16.78 -25.50
N SER A 123 14.11 -16.64 -25.85
CA SER A 123 14.65 -17.07 -27.15
C SER A 123 16.16 -17.25 -27.10
N GLY A 124 16.68 -18.18 -27.90
CA GLY A 124 18.13 -18.40 -28.03
C GLY A 124 18.84 -18.75 -26.70
N GLY A 125 18.15 -19.44 -25.80
CA GLY A 125 18.66 -19.80 -24.47
C GLY A 125 18.77 -18.63 -23.48
N ARG A 126 18.20 -17.47 -23.82
CA ARG A 126 18.15 -16.30 -22.93
C ARG A 126 16.72 -15.82 -22.74
N THR A 127 16.37 -15.55 -21.49
CA THR A 127 15.06 -15.05 -21.09
C THR A 127 15.19 -13.60 -20.63
N LEU A 128 14.40 -12.71 -21.21
CA LEU A 128 14.31 -11.32 -20.82
C LEU A 128 13.20 -11.16 -19.77
N ILE A 129 13.58 -10.69 -18.58
CA ILE A 129 12.71 -10.55 -17.42
C ILE A 129 12.62 -9.08 -17.03
N ASP A 130 11.40 -8.62 -16.76
CA ASP A 130 11.12 -7.31 -16.21
C ASP A 130 10.86 -7.39 -14.71
N PHE A 131 11.69 -6.71 -13.93
CA PHE A 131 11.59 -6.61 -12.47
C PHE A 131 10.84 -5.36 -12.01
N ASN A 132 10.37 -4.50 -12.93
CA ASN A 132 9.57 -3.34 -12.57
C ASN A 132 8.25 -3.75 -11.89
N ASN A 133 7.65 -2.81 -11.14
CA ASN A 133 6.26 -2.95 -10.71
C ASN A 133 5.36 -3.24 -11.94
N PRO A 134 4.40 -4.18 -11.88
CA PRO A 134 3.50 -4.48 -13.00
C PRO A 134 2.76 -3.27 -13.59
N LEU A 135 2.54 -2.23 -12.79
CA LEU A 135 1.87 -0.98 -13.17
C LEU A 135 2.85 0.15 -13.51
N ALA A 136 4.16 -0.08 -13.44
CA ALA A 136 5.16 0.93 -13.77
C ALA A 136 5.05 1.40 -15.23
N GLY A 137 5.11 2.72 -15.43
CA GLY A 137 4.95 3.34 -16.74
C GLY A 137 3.52 3.42 -17.25
N LYS A 138 2.51 2.95 -16.49
CA LYS A 138 1.10 3.11 -16.84
C LYS A 138 0.49 4.36 -16.19
N ASN A 139 -0.42 5.00 -16.91
CA ASN A 139 -1.32 6.00 -16.32
C ASN A 139 -2.45 5.27 -15.60
N VAL A 140 -2.84 5.80 -14.44
CA VAL A 140 -3.91 5.21 -13.63
C VAL A 140 -4.89 6.28 -13.21
N THR A 141 -6.17 5.92 -13.16
CA THR A 141 -7.25 6.77 -12.70
C THR A 141 -7.76 6.25 -11.37
N TYR A 142 -7.90 7.13 -10.37
CA TYR A 142 -8.57 6.83 -9.11
C TYR A 142 -9.90 7.57 -9.07
N ASP A 143 -10.99 6.82 -8.96
CA ASP A 143 -12.28 7.35 -8.56
C ASP A 143 -12.41 7.13 -7.05
N TYR A 144 -12.67 8.19 -6.29
CA TYR A 144 -12.65 8.10 -4.84
C TYR A 144 -13.66 9.01 -4.16
N LYS A 145 -13.97 8.68 -2.91
CA LYS A 145 -14.81 9.46 -2.02
C LYS A 145 -14.25 9.43 -0.62
N ILE A 146 -14.08 10.61 -0.02
CA ILE A 146 -13.73 10.72 1.39
C ILE A 146 -15.02 10.56 2.18
N THR A 147 -15.22 9.43 2.86
CA THR A 147 -16.50 9.10 3.51
C THR A 147 -16.67 9.86 4.82
N ARG A 148 -15.60 10.00 5.61
CA ARG A 148 -15.58 10.78 6.85
C ARG A 148 -14.18 11.21 7.26
N THR A 149 -14.12 12.23 8.12
CA THR A 149 -12.91 12.55 8.90
C THR A 149 -12.90 11.70 10.18
N VAL A 150 -11.75 11.13 10.52
CA VAL A 150 -11.55 10.33 11.73
C VAL A 150 -10.98 11.20 12.83
N THR A 151 -11.74 11.35 13.92
CA THR A 151 -11.33 12.15 15.08
C THR A 151 -10.90 11.28 16.27
N ASP A 152 -11.40 10.05 16.36
CA ASP A 152 -11.10 9.11 17.43
C ASP A 152 -9.61 8.74 17.44
N GLU A 153 -8.94 8.94 18.58
CA GLU A 153 -7.49 8.75 18.68
C GLU A 153 -7.09 7.28 18.56
N LYS A 154 -7.95 6.37 18.99
CA LYS A 154 -7.70 4.93 18.88
C LYS A 154 -7.78 4.48 17.43
N GLU A 155 -8.81 4.89 16.68
CA GLU A 155 -8.91 4.62 15.24
C GLU A 155 -7.70 5.15 14.46
N LYS A 156 -7.25 6.39 14.74
CA LYS A 156 -6.04 6.96 14.11
C LYS A 156 -4.81 6.11 14.38
N THR A 157 -4.61 5.76 15.64
CA THR A 157 -3.47 4.98 16.10
C THR A 157 -3.47 3.58 15.49
N ASP A 158 -4.62 2.90 15.51
CA ASP A 158 -4.79 1.56 14.95
C ASP A 158 -4.59 1.55 13.44
N ALA A 159 -5.08 2.57 12.72
CA ALA A 159 -4.90 2.69 11.27
C ALA A 159 -3.42 2.83 10.87
N LEU A 160 -2.63 3.64 11.60
CA LEU A 160 -1.19 3.74 11.36
C LEU A 160 -0.45 2.43 11.64
N GLN A 161 -0.81 1.74 12.73
CA GLN A 161 -0.23 0.44 13.06
C GLN A 161 -0.55 -0.61 12.00
N GLU A 162 -1.81 -0.73 11.59
CA GLU A 162 -2.23 -1.66 10.54
C GLU A 162 -1.49 -1.37 9.23
N PHE A 163 -1.33 -0.09 8.86
CA PHE A 163 -0.62 0.27 7.64
C PHE A 163 0.87 -0.15 7.67
N LEU A 164 1.58 0.21 8.74
CA LEU A 164 3.04 0.03 8.86
C LEU A 164 3.43 -1.40 9.24
N PHE A 165 2.66 -2.04 10.10
CA PHE A 165 3.02 -3.32 10.73
C PHE A 165 2.14 -4.49 10.30
N LYS A 166 1.05 -4.24 9.56
CA LYS A 166 0.04 -5.24 9.17
C LYS A 166 -0.60 -5.95 10.38
N GLN A 167 -0.54 -5.30 11.54
CA GLN A 167 -1.15 -5.74 12.79
C GLN A 167 -1.31 -4.53 13.71
N VAL A 168 -2.21 -4.66 14.69
CA VAL A 168 -2.46 -3.66 15.72
C VAL A 168 -1.97 -4.20 17.07
N PHE A 169 -1.09 -3.45 17.73
CA PHE A 169 -0.66 -3.74 19.09
C PHE A 169 -1.60 -3.07 20.09
N LYS A 170 -1.67 -3.62 21.31
CA LYS A 170 -2.44 -2.99 22.39
C LYS A 170 -1.82 -1.63 22.68
N SER A 171 -2.64 -0.60 22.71
CA SER A 171 -2.24 0.79 22.98
C SER A 171 -3.08 1.39 24.11
N GLU A 172 -2.44 2.20 24.94
CA GLU A 172 -3.09 3.06 25.93
C GLU A 172 -2.87 4.52 25.52
N ILE A 173 -3.95 5.25 25.35
CA ILE A 173 -3.93 6.60 24.76
C ILE A 173 -4.33 7.62 25.82
N SER A 174 -3.54 8.68 25.91
CA SER A 174 -3.78 9.86 26.73
C SER A 174 -3.62 11.12 25.90
N ASN A 175 -3.95 12.28 26.47
CA ASN A 175 -3.86 13.56 25.77
C ASN A 175 -2.46 13.86 25.23
N GLU A 176 -1.39 13.50 25.97
CA GLU A 176 -0.01 13.86 25.62
C GLU A 176 0.78 12.69 25.02
N LYS A 177 0.36 11.45 25.26
CA LYS A 177 1.14 10.27 24.86
C LYS A 177 0.31 9.04 24.52
N VAL A 178 0.88 8.19 23.67
CA VAL A 178 0.42 6.84 23.36
C VAL A 178 1.46 5.85 23.85
N ILE A 179 1.02 4.86 24.62
CA ILE A 179 1.88 3.77 25.12
C ILE A 179 1.52 2.49 24.35
N PHE A 180 2.46 1.97 23.56
CA PHE A 180 2.31 0.69 22.87
C PHE A 180 2.83 -0.46 23.74
N SER A 181 2.03 -1.52 23.89
CA SER A 181 2.45 -2.79 24.47
C SER A 181 2.85 -3.74 23.34
N VAL A 182 4.16 -3.88 23.10
CA VAL A 182 4.70 -4.56 21.90
C VAL A 182 5.50 -5.80 22.32
N PRO A 183 5.29 -6.97 21.69
CA PRO A 183 6.13 -8.13 21.89
C PRO A 183 7.62 -7.83 21.61
N LYS A 184 8.53 -8.37 22.43
CA LYS A 184 9.99 -8.11 22.33
C LYS A 184 10.58 -8.28 20.93
N ASN A 185 10.10 -9.26 20.16
CA ASN A 185 10.53 -9.50 18.77
C ASN A 185 10.12 -8.38 17.78
N HIS A 186 9.05 -7.64 18.07
CA HIS A 186 8.56 -6.55 17.23
C HIS A 186 9.03 -5.17 17.72
N ALA A 187 9.49 -5.06 18.97
CA ALA A 187 9.88 -3.78 19.57
C ALA A 187 10.97 -3.01 18.79
N PRO A 188 12.04 -3.64 18.24
CA PRO A 188 13.03 -2.92 17.44
C PRO A 188 12.41 -2.24 16.20
N LEU A 189 11.52 -2.96 15.49
CA LEU A 189 10.82 -2.43 14.32
C LEU A 189 9.92 -1.26 14.71
N VAL A 190 9.11 -1.40 15.77
CA VAL A 190 8.21 -0.32 16.22
C VAL A 190 9.00 0.91 16.66
N LYS A 191 10.11 0.74 17.39
CA LYS A 191 10.98 1.83 17.84
C LYS A 191 11.54 2.66 16.68
N MET A 192 11.81 2.05 15.52
CA MET A 192 12.27 2.78 14.33
C MET A 192 11.22 3.75 13.77
N PHE A 193 9.92 3.47 13.98
CA PHE A 193 8.82 4.30 13.48
C PHE A 193 8.30 5.31 14.50
N ILE A 194 8.79 5.32 15.75
CA ILE A 194 8.38 6.27 16.79
C ILE A 194 8.34 7.72 16.27
N PRO A 195 9.40 8.27 15.63
CA PRO A 195 9.38 9.66 15.18
C PRO A 195 8.25 9.95 14.18
N LYS A 196 7.92 8.96 13.32
CA LYS A 196 6.84 9.09 12.35
C LYS A 196 5.47 9.07 13.03
N PHE A 197 5.28 8.23 14.05
CA PHE A 197 4.04 8.26 14.83
C PHE A 197 3.90 9.59 15.61
N GLU A 198 4.97 10.09 16.20
CA GLU A 198 4.96 11.38 16.92
C GLU A 198 4.61 12.54 15.98
N GLU A 199 5.21 12.57 14.78
CA GLU A 199 4.91 13.60 13.77
C GLU A 199 3.44 13.56 13.30
N ILE A 200 2.89 12.37 13.09
CA ILE A 200 1.55 12.21 12.51
C ILE A 200 0.44 12.38 13.56
N LEU A 201 0.65 11.83 14.77
CA LEU A 201 -0.36 11.86 15.84
C LEU A 201 -0.25 13.11 16.73
N ASP A 202 0.85 13.86 16.63
CA ASP A 202 1.16 15.01 17.50
C ASP A 202 1.14 14.63 19.00
N LYS A 203 1.68 13.44 19.31
CA LYS A 203 1.74 12.85 20.67
C LYS A 203 3.04 12.11 20.86
N LYS A 204 3.56 12.12 22.08
CA LYS A 204 4.75 11.34 22.44
C LYS A 204 4.45 9.84 22.39
N ILE A 205 5.36 9.04 21.85
CA ILE A 205 5.17 7.59 21.77
C ILE A 205 6.13 6.87 22.74
N GLU A 206 5.56 6.03 23.59
CA GLU A 206 6.31 5.16 24.50
C GLU A 206 6.04 3.69 24.14
N VAL A 207 7.07 2.85 24.22
CA VAL A 207 6.96 1.41 23.92
C VAL A 207 7.31 0.62 25.16
N VAL A 208 6.35 -0.17 25.64
CA VAL A 208 6.52 -1.16 26.70
C VAL A 208 6.69 -2.52 26.05
N GLU A 209 7.82 -3.17 26.29
CA GLU A 209 8.09 -4.50 25.79
C GLU A 209 7.39 -5.55 26.66
N ILE A 210 6.53 -6.36 26.04
CA ILE A 210 5.84 -7.46 26.71
C ILE A 210 6.41 -8.80 26.26
N GLU A 211 6.28 -9.82 27.12
CA GLU A 211 6.52 -11.20 26.69
C GLU A 211 5.45 -11.62 25.69
N GLU A 212 5.85 -12.44 24.72
CA GLU A 212 4.94 -12.93 23.70
C GLU A 212 3.86 -13.78 24.40
N SER A 213 2.61 -13.33 24.37
CA SER A 213 1.51 -14.19 24.81
C SER A 213 1.50 -15.39 23.88
N LYS A 214 1.83 -16.59 24.39
CA LYS A 214 1.59 -17.84 23.66
C LYS A 214 0.13 -17.80 23.20
N LYS A 215 -0.10 -17.69 21.89
CA LYS A 215 -1.42 -17.99 21.34
C LYS A 215 -1.68 -19.45 21.68
N GLU A 216 -2.63 -19.68 22.59
CA GLU A 216 -3.25 -20.99 22.78
C GLU A 216 -4.02 -21.41 21.53
#